data_AF-A0A1W6ZTV3-F1
#
_entry.id   AF-A0A1W6ZTV3-F1
#
_cell.length_a   1.000
_cell.length_b   1.000
_cell.length_c   1.000
_cell.angle_alpha   90.00
_cell.angle_beta   90.00
_cell.angle_gamma   90.00
#
_symmetry.space_group_name_H-M   'P 1'
#
loop_
_entity.id
_entity.type
_entity.pdbx_description
1 polymer ?
#
loop_
_entity_poly.entity_id
_entity_poly.type
_entity_poly.pdbx_seq_one_letter_code
_entity_poly.pdbx_strand_id
1 'polypeptide(L)'
;MMRAETIIIVAFSVANIFRLFAYLPQIALLLRQSDTSAVSSTTWFLFFVSNGMTALYAASVVADATMSLIFLANTICCATILALVYRKRRKSREFSEYAAARHAKGE
;
A
#
# COMPACT_ATOMS: atom_id res chain seq x y z
N MET A 1 8.61 37.45 0.88
CA MET A 1 8.73 36.35 1.86
C MET A 1 7.55 35.41 1.64
N MET A 2 7.79 34.13 1.33
CA MET A 2 6.68 33.15 1.25
C MET A 2 6.04 33.00 2.63
N ARG A 3 4.71 32.93 2.68
CA ARG A 3 3.99 32.65 3.93
C ARG A 3 4.27 31.21 4.34
N ALA A 4 4.33 30.95 5.65
CA ALA A 4 4.58 29.62 6.21
C ALA A 4 3.58 28.57 5.68
N GLU A 5 2.31 28.94 5.52
CA GLU A 5 1.26 28.09 4.95
C GLU A 5 1.60 27.56 3.56
N THR A 6 2.10 28.41 2.65
CA THR A 6 2.48 27.99 1.30
C THR A 6 3.63 27.00 1.33
N ILE A 7 4.61 27.21 2.21
CA ILE A 7 5.75 26.30 2.38
C ILE A 7 5.27 24.93 2.87
N ILE A 8 4.37 24.92 3.86
CA ILE A 8 3.80 23.69 4.42
C ILE A 8 3.02 22.92 3.36
N ILE A 9 2.15 23.59 2.58
CA ILE A 9 1.35 22.94 1.53
C ILE A 9 2.27 22.33 0.46
N VAL A 10 3.27 23.09 -0.03
CA VAL A 10 4.20 22.59 -1.04
C VAL A 10 5.00 21.39 -0.51
N ALA A 11 5.55 21.49 0.70
CA ALA A 11 6.31 20.39 1.31
C ALA A 11 5.42 19.14 1.51
N PHE A 12 4.19 19.34 1.98
CA PHE A 12 3.21 18.28 2.14
C PHE A 12 2.88 17.60 0.79
N SER A 13 2.57 18.37 -0.26
CA SER A 13 2.27 17.83 -1.59
C SER A 13 3.45 17.08 -2.17
N VAL A 14 4.65 17.67 -2.12
CA VAL A 14 5.88 17.06 -2.63
C VAL A 14 6.18 15.75 -1.90
N ALA A 15 6.08 15.73 -0.56
CA ALA A 15 6.31 14.51 0.22
C ALA A 15 5.34 13.38 -0.14
N ASN A 16 4.06 13.69 -0.35
CA ASN A 16 3.08 12.67 -0.75
C ASN A 16 3.27 12.20 -2.20
N ILE A 17 3.74 13.07 -3.10
CA ILE A 17 4.10 12.68 -4.47
C ILE A 17 5.29 11.73 -4.44
N PHE A 18 6.36 12.06 -3.71
CA PHE A 18 7.50 11.15 -3.53
C PHE A 18 7.09 9.81 -2.93
N ARG A 19 6.13 9.80 -2.00
CA ARG A 19 5.57 8.57 -1.44
C ARG A 19 4.91 7.70 -2.51
N LEU A 20 4.14 8.27 -3.44
CA LEU A 20 3.58 7.54 -4.58
C LEU A 20 4.67 6.93 -5.45
N PHE A 21 5.71 7.70 -5.78
CA PHE A 21 6.85 7.19 -6.54
C PHE A 21 7.60 6.08 -5.80
N ALA A 22 7.71 6.17 -4.47
CA ALA A 22 8.32 5.14 -3.64
C ALA A 22 7.51 3.84 -3.57
N TYR A 23 6.20 3.87 -3.86
CA TYR A 23 5.39 2.65 -3.97
C TYR A 23 5.62 1.88 -5.27
N LEU A 24 6.00 2.55 -6.36
CA LEU A 24 6.29 1.90 -7.65
C LEU A 24 7.40 0.83 -7.58
N PRO A 25 8.59 1.08 -7.01
CA PRO A 25 9.63 0.05 -6.91
C PRO A 25 9.17 -1.11 -6.00
N GLN A 26 8.41 -0.83 -4.95
CA GLN A 26 7.86 -1.89 -4.08
C GLN A 26 6.85 -2.77 -4.83
N ILE A 27 5.96 -2.17 -5.63
CA ILE A 27 5.01 -2.90 -6.48
C ILE A 27 5.76 -3.70 -7.53
N ALA A 28 6.74 -3.11 -8.21
CA ALA A 28 7.55 -3.80 -9.21
C ALA A 28 8.32 -4.99 -8.62
N LEU A 29 8.90 -4.82 -7.42
CA LEU A 29 9.55 -5.89 -6.68
C LEU A 29 8.55 -7.00 -6.34
N LEU A 30 7.38 -6.64 -5.82
CA LEU A 30 6.31 -7.58 -5.50
C LEU A 30 5.75 -8.28 -6.73
N LEU A 31 5.80 -7.69 -7.92
CA LEU A 31 5.41 -8.39 -9.15
C LEU A 31 6.47 -9.42 -9.55
N ARG A 32 7.76 -9.08 -9.43
CA ARG A 32 8.90 -9.92 -9.86
C ARG A 32 9.21 -11.07 -8.89
N GLN A 33 9.16 -10.83 -7.58
CA GLN A 33 9.60 -11.81 -6.57
C GLN A 33 8.41 -12.58 -5.97
N SER A 34 8.55 -13.89 -5.80
CA SER A 34 7.54 -14.74 -5.15
C SER A 34 7.54 -14.59 -3.63
N ASP A 35 8.70 -14.31 -3.04
CA ASP A 35 8.82 -14.13 -1.61
C ASP A 35 8.23 -12.78 -1.17
N THR A 36 7.39 -12.84 -0.14
CA THR A 36 6.71 -11.69 0.47
C THR A 36 6.86 -11.69 2.00
N SER A 37 7.79 -12.49 2.53
CA SER A 37 8.05 -12.66 3.96
C SER A 37 8.47 -11.34 4.63
N ALA A 38 9.35 -10.58 3.96
CA ALA A 38 9.85 -9.29 4.46
C ALA A 38 8.79 -8.16 4.46
N VAL A 39 7.65 -8.35 3.80
CA VAL A 39 6.62 -7.31 3.65
C VAL A 39 5.57 -7.44 4.75
N SER A 40 5.57 -6.48 5.69
CA SER A 40 4.59 -6.46 6.79
C SER A 40 3.19 -6.07 6.31
N SER A 41 2.27 -7.04 6.22
CA SER A 41 0.87 -6.78 5.88
C SER A 41 0.19 -5.82 6.85
N THR A 42 0.53 -5.88 8.14
CA THR A 42 -0.03 -4.98 9.17
C THR A 42 0.32 -3.53 8.89
N THR A 43 1.58 -3.25 8.52
CA THR A 43 2.02 -1.88 8.22
C THR A 43 1.29 -1.32 7.01
N TRP A 44 1.19 -2.10 5.93
CA TRP A 44 0.48 -1.68 4.73
C TRP A 44 -1.03 -1.52 4.95
N PHE A 45 -1.62 -2.32 5.83
CA PHE A 45 -3.02 -2.19 6.24
C PHE A 45 -3.26 -0.92 7.03
N LEU A 46 -2.41 -0.61 8.02
CA LEU A 46 -2.49 0.64 8.77
C LEU A 46 -2.34 1.86 7.87
N PHE A 47 -1.44 1.82 6.88
CA PHE A 47 -1.31 2.88 5.89
C PHE A 47 -2.54 2.99 4.98
N PHE A 48 -3.11 1.87 4.53
CA PHE A 48 -4.35 1.88 3.76
C PHE A 48 -5.48 2.56 4.55
N VAL A 49 -5.71 2.16 5.80
CA VAL A 49 -6.76 2.76 6.64
C VAL A 49 -6.47 4.23 6.92
N SER A 50 -5.24 4.57 7.31
CA SER A 50 -4.87 5.95 7.61
C SER A 50 -5.07 6.87 6.41
N ASN A 51 -4.53 6.53 5.24
CA ASN A 51 -4.68 7.36 4.04
C ASN A 51 -6.15 7.42 3.59
N GLY A 52 -6.90 6.32 3.68
CA GLY A 52 -8.31 6.29 3.30
C GLY A 52 -9.17 7.19 4.20
N MET A 53 -8.96 7.12 5.51
CA MET A 53 -9.63 8.00 6.46
C MET A 53 -9.26 9.46 6.25
N THR A 54 -7.99 9.77 5.95
CA THR A 54 -7.58 11.14 5.64
C THR A 54 -8.18 11.65 4.33
N ALA A 55 -8.33 10.80 3.31
CA ALA A 55 -9.00 11.18 2.07
C ALA A 55 -10.48 11.53 2.29
N LEU A 56 -11.19 10.74 3.10
CA LEU A 56 -12.58 10.99 3.49
C LEU A 56 -12.71 12.25 4.34
N TYR A 57 -11.81 12.44 5.30
CA TYR A 57 -11.76 13.65 6.12
C TYR A 57 -11.52 14.91 5.29
N ALA A 58 -10.57 14.86 4.34
CA ALA A 58 -10.28 15.97 3.45
C ALA A 58 -11.47 16.30 2.53
N ALA A 59 -12.17 15.29 2.02
CA ALA A 59 -13.34 15.48 1.16
C ALA A 59 -14.55 16.05 1.92
N SER A 60 -14.86 15.48 3.08
CA SER A 60 -16.14 15.74 3.78
C SER A 60 -16.07 16.82 4.84
N VAL A 61 -14.89 17.07 5.43
CA VAL A 61 -14.74 18.00 6.57
C VAL A 61 -13.91 19.22 6.18
N VAL A 62 -12.73 19.00 5.58
CA VAL A 62 -11.83 20.10 5.18
C VAL A 62 -12.28 20.75 3.86
N ALA A 63 -13.05 20.01 3.05
CA ALA A 63 -13.43 20.39 1.69
C ALA A 63 -12.22 20.70 0.78
N ASP A 64 -11.09 20.02 0.99
CA ASP A 64 -9.89 20.14 0.16
C ASP A 64 -9.79 18.94 -0.80
N ALA A 65 -10.20 19.19 -2.04
CA ALA A 65 -10.17 18.20 -3.10
C ALA A 65 -8.74 17.75 -3.45
N THR A 66 -7.75 18.63 -3.35
CA THR A 66 -6.36 18.30 -3.68
C THR A 66 -5.79 17.34 -2.65
N MET A 67 -5.95 17.66 -1.36
CA MET A 67 -5.55 16.79 -0.26
C MET A 67 -6.26 15.44 -0.34
N SER A 68 -7.58 15.44 -0.62
CA SER A 68 -8.35 14.22 -0.76
C SER A 68 -7.83 13.32 -1.88
N LEU A 69 -7.58 13.87 -3.08
CA LEU A 69 -7.04 13.11 -4.22
C LEU A 69 -5.65 12.53 -3.93
N ILE A 70 -4.78 13.30 -3.28
CA ILE A 70 -3.43 12.84 -2.90
C ILE A 70 -3.51 11.63 -1.96
N PHE A 71 -4.35 11.70 -0.93
CA PHE A 71 -4.53 10.61 0.03
C PHE A 71 -5.27 9.42 -0.57
N LEU A 72 -6.22 9.66 -1.48
CA LEU A 72 -6.89 8.59 -2.22
C LEU A 72 -5.90 7.82 -3.11
N ALA A 73 -5.02 8.51 -3.82
CA ALA A 73 -3.98 7.86 -4.63
C ALA A 73 -3.06 6.98 -3.75
N ASN A 74 -2.64 7.49 -2.58
CA ASN A 74 -1.85 6.70 -1.62
C ASN A 74 -2.62 5.46 -1.15
N THR A 75 -3.92 5.62 -0.88
CA THR A 75 -4.81 4.52 -0.47
C THR A 75 -4.87 3.41 -1.53
N ILE A 76 -5.02 3.78 -2.80
CA ILE A 76 -5.04 2.82 -3.93
C ILE A 76 -3.71 2.07 -4.04
N CYS A 77 -2.58 2.76 -3.89
CA CYS A 77 -1.27 2.11 -3.91
C CYS A 77 -1.09 1.13 -2.74
N CYS A 78 -1.46 1.52 -1.51
CA CYS A 78 -1.43 0.62 -0.36
C CYS A 78 -2.34 -0.60 -0.55
N ALA A 79 -3.55 -0.40 -1.08
CA ALA A 79 -4.48 -1.49 -1.40
C ALA A 79 -3.89 -2.46 -2.43
N THR A 80 -3.21 -1.93 -3.46
CA THR A 80 -2.53 -2.74 -4.48
C THR A 80 -1.44 -3.61 -3.86
N ILE A 81 -0.60 -3.04 -2.99
CA ILE A 81 0.45 -3.77 -2.29
C ILE A 81 -0.14 -4.87 -1.39
N LEU A 82 -1.18 -4.56 -0.62
CA LEU A 82 -1.90 -5.54 0.20
C LEU A 82 -2.47 -6.69 -0.64
N ALA A 83 -3.12 -6.36 -1.76
CA ALA A 83 -3.70 -7.36 -2.65
C ALA A 83 -2.63 -8.28 -3.25
N LEU A 84 -1.49 -7.73 -3.68
CA LEU A 84 -0.37 -8.51 -4.20
C LEU A 84 0.21 -9.45 -3.14
N VAL A 85 0.47 -8.93 -1.94
CA VAL A 85 1.01 -9.72 -0.81
C VAL A 85 0.03 -10.83 -0.43
N TYR A 86 -1.26 -10.51 -0.30
CA TYR A 86 -2.29 -11.48 0.06
C TYR A 86 -2.39 -12.61 -0.96
N ARG A 87 -2.44 -12.28 -2.26
CA ARG A 87 -2.51 -13.28 -3.34
C ARG A 87 -1.29 -14.19 -3.36
N LYS A 88 -0.08 -13.64 -3.18
CA LYS A 88 1.15 -14.44 -3.17
C LYS A 88 1.23 -15.37 -1.97
N ARG A 89 0.90 -14.88 -0.77
CA ARG A 89 0.87 -15.71 0.45
C ARG A 89 -0.14 -16.84 0.37
N ARG A 90 -1.32 -16.58 -0.20
CA ARG A 90 -2.33 -17.61 -0.43
C ARG A 90 -1.81 -18.71 -1.36
N LYS A 91 -1.21 -18.33 -2.51
CA LYS A 91 -0.64 -19.29 -3.46
C LYS A 91 0.46 -20.15 -2.84
N SER A 92 1.34 -19.56 -2.02
CA SER A 92 2.40 -20.31 -1.32
C SER A 92 1.84 -21.30 -0.30
N ARG A 93 0.76 -20.94 0.41
CA ARG A 93 0.07 -21.85 1.34
C ARG A 93 -0.57 -23.03 0.61
N GLU A 94 -1.31 -22.76 -0.45
CA GLU A 94 -1.96 -23.80 -1.28
C GLU A 94 -0.92 -24.78 -1.87
N PHE A 95 0.24 -24.27 -2.32
CA PHE A 95 1.33 -25.13 -2.81
C PHE A 95 1.95 -25.99 -1.70
N SER A 96 2.15 -25.43 -0.50
CA SER A 96 2.65 -26.16 0.66
C SER A 96 1.70 -27.28 1.10
N GLU A 97 0.38 -27.01 1.10
CA GLU A 97 -0.65 -27.99 1.45
C GLU A 97 -0.72 -29.13 0.41
N TYR A 98 -0.65 -28.80 -0.88
CA TYR A 98 -0.62 -29.80 -1.95
C TYR A 98 0.62 -30.70 -1.87
N ALA A 99 1.80 -30.12 -1.61
CA ALA A 99 3.03 -30.89 -1.44
C ALA A 99 2.93 -31.84 -0.25
N ALA A 100 2.44 -31.37 0.91
CA ALA A 100 2.23 -32.20 2.10
C ALA A 100 1.25 -33.37 1.83
N ALA A 101 0.13 -33.11 1.15
CA ALA A 101 -0.85 -34.14 0.81
C ALA A 101 -0.32 -35.20 -0.17
N ARG A 102 0.64 -34.84 -1.04
CA ARG A 102 1.30 -35.79 -1.94
C ARG A 102 2.26 -36.71 -1.19
N HIS A 103 3.04 -36.17 -0.26
CA HIS A 103 3.93 -36.98 0.58
C HIS A 103 3.16 -38.01 1.41
N ALA A 104 2.04 -37.60 2.03
CA ALA A 104 1.20 -38.50 2.84
C ALA A 104 0.49 -39.64 2.07
N LYS A 105 0.44 -39.59 0.72
CA LYS A 105 -0.15 -40.64 -0.13
C LYS A 105 0.89 -41.57 -0.76
N GLY A 106 2.18 -41.22 -0.68
CA GLY A 106 3.28 -41.99 -1.26
C GLY A 106 4.00 -42.89 -0.25
N GLU A 107 3.58 -42.87 1.02
CA GLU A 107 3.95 -43.78 2.11
C GLU A 107 2.79 -44.74 2.38
#